data_AF-A0A2G9ZWE2-F1
#
_entry.id   AF-A0A2G9ZWE2-F1
#
_cell.length_a   1.000
_cell.length_b   1.000
_cell.length_c   1.000
_cell.angle_alpha   90.00
_cell.angle_beta   90.00
_cell.angle_gamma   90.00
#
_symmetry.space_group_name_H-M   'P 1'
#
loop_
_entity.id
_entity.type
_entity.pdbx_description
1 polymer ?
#
loop_
_entity_poly.entity_id
_entity_poly.type
_entity_poly.pdbx_seq_one_letter_code
_entity_poly.pdbx_strand_id
1 'polypeptide(L)'
;MHCEKCHIPVKPYFAYCPNCGARLDSGIQSIRALFLVVILSALLISAVIFWIFFAPGRETGLPGKSSDLFDSSNRFLDGSVDFSTRFNFPFGQQSMDVRVAIGRVILYDIAGNPVLERMVAASESGWVAIPLRWCIGGERWVFRTLAGEELEIFGGIIGDYDDVGLWQFKPGGPLSTPPVFPADPDRPMTWVSLDSDRRAELSGVSVLAEQQNMDRIRLEGFPKGLGVFLQDQKIVGWTFSDLQGGYVWKGLDEKNRVVEVGVADFYRLTFAGSREEQFIIAYAENDGSLA
;
A
#
# COMPACT_ATOMS: atom_id res chain seq x y z
N MET A 1 -4.09 2.18 -28.64
CA MET A 1 -5.49 2.32 -29.09
C MET A 1 -5.69 3.74 -29.61
N HIS A 2 -6.70 4.01 -30.44
CA HIS A 2 -7.01 5.38 -30.89
C HIS A 2 -8.38 5.78 -30.33
N CYS A 3 -8.54 7.05 -29.95
CA CYS A 3 -9.86 7.55 -29.57
C CYS A 3 -10.74 7.69 -30.81
N GLU A 4 -11.92 7.06 -30.84
CA GLU A 4 -12.83 7.12 -31.99
C GLU A 4 -13.32 8.54 -32.31
N LYS A 5 -13.36 9.43 -31.30
CA LYS A 5 -13.87 10.79 -31.47
C LYS A 5 -12.82 11.76 -32.01
N CYS A 6 -11.58 11.70 -31.54
CA CYS A 6 -10.53 12.67 -31.91
C CYS A 6 -9.30 12.03 -32.58
N HIS A 7 -9.31 10.72 -32.81
CA HIS A 7 -8.30 9.96 -33.56
C HIS A 7 -6.86 10.06 -33.04
N ILE A 8 -6.64 10.58 -31.84
CA ILE A 8 -5.32 10.60 -31.22
C ILE A 8 -4.95 9.20 -30.68
N PRO A 9 -3.66 8.84 -30.71
CA PRO A 9 -3.19 7.65 -30.02
C PRO A 9 -3.37 7.83 -28.50
N VAL A 10 -4.03 6.87 -27.87
CA VAL A 10 -4.23 6.81 -26.43
C VAL A 10 -3.62 5.51 -25.89
N LYS A 11 -2.98 5.60 -24.72
CA LYS A 11 -2.43 4.43 -24.03
C LYS A 11 -3.54 3.59 -23.39
N PRO A 12 -3.39 2.25 -23.32
CA PRO A 12 -4.45 1.30 -22.96
C PRO A 12 -5.04 1.46 -21.55
N TYR A 13 -4.40 2.20 -20.65
CA TYR A 13 -4.86 2.40 -19.27
C TYR A 13 -5.86 3.55 -19.08
N PHE A 14 -6.06 4.41 -20.08
CA PHE A 14 -7.01 5.52 -19.96
C PHE A 14 -8.45 5.03 -20.16
N ALA A 15 -9.31 5.23 -19.15
CA ALA A 15 -10.75 4.98 -19.27
C ALA A 15 -11.47 6.06 -20.10
N TYR A 16 -10.88 7.25 -20.21
CA TYR A 16 -11.39 8.39 -20.96
C TYR A 16 -10.28 9.01 -21.80
N CYS A 17 -10.64 9.54 -22.97
CA CYS A 17 -9.68 10.24 -23.81
C CYS A 17 -9.23 11.55 -23.16
N PRO A 18 -7.93 11.77 -22.91
CA PRO A 18 -7.43 12.96 -22.23
C PRO A 18 -7.67 14.26 -23.01
N ASN A 19 -7.90 14.18 -24.33
CA ASN A 19 -8.12 15.37 -25.16
C ASN A 19 -9.60 15.75 -25.28
N CYS A 20 -10.51 14.78 -25.37
CA CYS A 20 -11.92 15.06 -25.69
C CYS A 20 -12.93 14.52 -24.66
N GLY A 21 -12.46 13.86 -23.60
CA GLY A 21 -13.30 13.29 -22.54
C GLY A 21 -14.18 12.12 -22.96
N ALA A 22 -14.08 11.64 -24.21
CA ALA A 22 -14.87 10.49 -24.66
C ALA A 22 -14.46 9.23 -23.90
N ARG A 23 -15.44 8.46 -23.42
CA ARG A 23 -15.20 7.16 -22.78
C ARG A 23 -14.57 6.21 -23.79
N LEU A 24 -13.47 5.57 -23.40
CA LEU A 24 -12.79 4.56 -24.20
C LEU A 24 -13.32 3.22 -23.72
N ASP A 25 -14.47 2.80 -24.28
CA ASP A 25 -15.06 1.51 -23.94
C ASP A 25 -14.12 0.39 -24.39
N SER A 26 -13.34 -0.13 -23.44
CA SER A 26 -12.64 -1.39 -23.62
C SER A 26 -13.72 -2.46 -23.70
N GLY A 27 -13.99 -2.92 -24.91
CA GLY A 27 -14.91 -4.01 -25.21
C GLY A 27 -14.49 -5.31 -24.52
N ILE A 28 -14.79 -5.43 -23.23
CA ILE A 28 -14.74 -6.66 -22.45
C ILE A 28 -16.18 -7.11 -22.15
N GLN A 29 -17.05 -7.02 -23.16
CA GLN A 29 -18.41 -7.55 -23.05
C GLN A 29 -18.50 -9.04 -23.42
N SER A 30 -17.55 -9.58 -24.20
CA SER A 30 -17.59 -10.99 -24.62
C SER A 30 -17.05 -11.98 -23.58
N ILE A 31 -16.20 -11.53 -22.64
CA ILE A 31 -15.62 -12.42 -21.62
C ILE A 31 -16.63 -12.77 -20.53
N ARG A 32 -17.54 -11.85 -20.17
CA ARG A 32 -18.54 -12.08 -19.11
C ARG A 32 -19.52 -13.21 -19.44
N ALA A 33 -19.91 -13.35 -20.71
CA ALA A 33 -20.78 -14.43 -21.16
C ALA A 33 -20.08 -15.80 -21.07
N LEU A 34 -18.80 -15.87 -21.40
CA LEU A 34 -18.03 -17.11 -21.39
C LEU A 34 -17.72 -17.58 -19.96
N PHE A 35 -17.41 -16.65 -19.05
CA PHE A 35 -17.26 -16.96 -17.62
C PHE A 35 -18.55 -17.45 -16.97
N LEU A 36 -19.71 -16.90 -17.34
CA LEU A 36 -21.01 -17.36 -16.84
C LEU A 36 -21.31 -18.82 -17.23
N VAL A 37 -21.01 -19.19 -18.47
CA VAL A 37 -21.17 -20.57 -18.96
C VAL A 37 -20.23 -21.52 -18.21
N VAL A 38 -18.98 -21.13 -17.98
CA VAL A 38 -18.00 -21.96 -17.24
C VAL A 38 -18.45 -22.16 -15.79
N ILE A 39 -18.89 -21.10 -15.09
CA ILE A 39 -19.36 -21.18 -13.70
C ILE A 39 -20.61 -22.06 -13.59
N LEU A 40 -21.58 -21.88 -14.49
CA LEU A 40 -22.79 -22.71 -14.52
C LEU A 40 -22.44 -24.19 -14.75
N SER A 41 -21.52 -24.49 -15.67
CA SER A 41 -21.10 -25.87 -15.92
C SER A 41 -20.37 -26.49 -14.72
N ALA A 42 -19.51 -25.72 -14.04
CA ALA A 42 -18.81 -26.17 -12.83
C ALA A 42 -19.79 -26.44 -11.67
N LEU A 43 -20.80 -25.59 -11.47
CA LEU A 43 -21.83 -25.79 -10.46
C LEU A 43 -22.67 -27.04 -10.73
N LEU A 44 -23.00 -27.30 -12.00
CA LEU A 44 -23.77 -28.48 -12.40
C LEU A 44 -22.98 -29.77 -12.16
N ILE A 45 -21.68 -29.78 -12.51
CA ILE A 45 -20.78 -30.90 -12.22
C ILE A 45 -20.62 -31.10 -10.72
N SER A 46 -20.43 -30.03 -9.94
CA SER A 46 -20.33 -30.10 -8.49
C SER A 46 -21.60 -30.64 -7.83
N ALA A 47 -22.79 -30.24 -8.31
CA ALA A 47 -24.06 -30.77 -7.83
C ALA A 47 -24.23 -32.27 -8.14
N VAL A 48 -23.80 -32.73 -9.32
CA VAL A 48 -23.81 -34.17 -9.68
C VAL A 48 -22.86 -34.97 -8.81
N ILE A 49 -21.63 -34.46 -8.60
CA ILE A 49 -20.65 -35.09 -7.69
C ILE A 49 -21.21 -35.14 -6.28
N PHE A 50 -21.75 -34.02 -5.77
CA PHE A 50 -22.35 -33.98 -4.44
C PHE A 50 -23.49 -34.97 -4.31
N TRP A 51 -24.36 -35.10 -5.33
CA TRP A 51 -25.43 -36.08 -5.31
C TRP A 51 -24.93 -37.54 -5.30
N ILE A 52 -23.88 -37.85 -6.07
CA ILE A 52 -23.27 -39.19 -6.08
C ILE A 52 -22.64 -39.55 -4.73
N PHE A 53 -21.95 -38.59 -4.10
CA PHE A 53 -21.19 -38.85 -2.88
C PHE A 53 -21.99 -38.63 -1.59
N PHE A 54 -23.05 -37.82 -1.61
CA PHE A 54 -23.80 -37.40 -0.43
C PHE A 54 -25.31 -37.67 -0.51
N ALA A 55 -25.80 -38.41 -1.52
CA ALA A 55 -27.17 -38.93 -1.47
C ALA A 55 -27.36 -39.79 -0.20
N PRO A 56 -28.45 -39.56 0.56
CA PRO A 56 -28.50 -39.84 1.98
C PRO A 56 -28.76 -41.31 2.27
N GLY A 57 -27.88 -41.88 3.07
CA GLY A 57 -28.03 -43.24 3.58
C GLY A 57 -26.99 -43.59 4.63
N ARG A 58 -26.75 -42.71 5.61
CA ARG A 58 -26.20 -43.09 6.94
C ARG A 58 -26.20 -41.92 7.90
N GLU A 59 -26.98 -42.09 8.96
CA GLU A 59 -26.91 -41.33 10.19
C GLU A 59 -25.54 -41.53 10.85
N THR A 60 -24.89 -40.43 11.27
CA THR A 60 -23.94 -40.45 12.39
C THR A 60 -24.01 -39.10 13.08
N GLY A 61 -24.17 -39.17 14.40
CA GLY A 61 -24.58 -38.07 15.26
C GLY A 61 -23.48 -37.08 15.62
N LEU A 62 -23.95 -35.97 16.15
CA LEU A 62 -23.21 -34.95 16.90
C LEU A 62 -22.52 -35.55 18.14
N PRO A 63 -21.34 -35.06 18.50
CA PRO A 63 -21.21 -34.09 19.60
C PRO A 63 -20.15 -33.01 19.25
N GLY A 64 -19.99 -31.86 19.88
CA GLY A 64 -20.39 -31.32 21.17
C GLY A 64 -19.28 -30.34 21.61
N LYS A 65 -19.64 -29.07 21.81
CA LYS A 65 -19.18 -28.13 22.86
C LYS A 65 -17.68 -28.09 23.26
N SER A 66 -17.04 -26.93 23.09
CA SER A 66 -16.50 -26.12 24.22
C SER A 66 -15.87 -24.79 23.78
N SER A 67 -16.21 -23.76 24.54
CA SER A 67 -15.67 -22.41 24.67
C SER A 67 -14.24 -22.37 25.26
N ASP A 68 -13.46 -21.33 24.92
CA ASP A 68 -12.51 -20.59 25.79
C ASP A 68 -12.06 -19.31 25.01
N LEU A 69 -12.44 -18.10 25.43
CA LEU A 69 -11.79 -17.21 26.41
C LEU A 69 -10.33 -16.84 26.05
N PHE A 70 -10.15 -15.65 25.47
CA PHE A 70 -8.89 -14.91 25.53
C PHE A 70 -9.15 -13.44 25.85
N ASP A 71 -8.79 -13.11 27.08
CA ASP A 71 -8.64 -11.78 27.66
C ASP A 71 -7.20 -11.32 27.41
N SER A 72 -7.01 -10.10 26.92
CA SER A 72 -5.68 -9.46 26.87
C SER A 72 -5.82 -7.98 27.12
N SER A 73 -5.40 -7.64 28.33
CA SER A 73 -5.42 -6.33 28.94
C SER A 73 -4.31 -5.43 28.40
N ASN A 74 -4.72 -4.22 28.05
CA ASN A 74 -3.88 -3.06 27.80
C ASN A 74 -3.08 -2.67 29.05
N ARG A 75 -1.79 -2.35 28.87
CA ARG A 75 -1.04 -1.48 29.79
C ARG A 75 -0.45 -0.33 28.99
N PHE A 76 -1.14 0.81 29.06
CA PHE A 76 -0.59 2.14 28.85
C PHE A 76 0.34 2.47 30.03
N LEU A 77 1.52 3.01 29.73
CA LEU A 77 2.24 3.85 30.68
C LEU A 77 2.59 5.18 30.02
N ASP A 78 2.04 6.19 30.68
CA ASP A 78 2.27 7.62 30.62
C ASP A 78 3.73 7.99 30.90
N GLY A 79 4.20 9.09 30.30
CA GLY A 79 5.57 9.56 30.42
C GLY A 79 5.83 10.81 29.57
N SER A 80 5.44 11.96 30.09
CA SER A 80 5.84 13.28 29.60
C SER A 80 7.35 13.50 29.77
N VAL A 81 8.06 13.94 28.72
CA VAL A 81 9.42 14.50 28.85
C VAL A 81 9.63 15.66 27.88
N ASP A 82 10.12 16.74 28.46
CA ASP A 82 10.45 18.05 27.93
C ASP A 82 11.62 18.01 26.91
N PHE A 83 11.52 18.80 25.82
CA PHE A 83 12.39 18.67 24.64
C PHE A 83 13.46 19.76 24.58
N SER A 84 14.71 19.39 24.88
CA SER A 84 15.90 20.17 24.49
C SER A 84 17.11 19.27 24.26
N THR A 85 17.05 18.36 23.29
CA THR A 85 18.25 17.61 22.90
C THR A 85 18.26 17.26 21.42
N ARG A 86 19.35 17.68 20.76
CA ARG A 86 19.69 17.43 19.36
C ARG A 86 19.63 15.93 19.05
N PHE A 87 18.92 15.57 18.00
CA PHE A 87 18.67 14.20 17.55
C PHE A 87 19.96 13.45 17.21
N ASN A 88 20.29 12.43 18.01
CA ASN A 88 21.25 11.38 17.67
C ASN A 88 20.49 10.07 17.48
N PHE A 89 20.35 9.64 16.22
CA PHE A 89 19.77 8.34 15.86
C PHE A 89 20.78 7.21 16.15
N PRO A 90 20.38 6.04 16.67
CA PRO A 90 21.27 4.89 16.81
C PRO A 90 21.36 4.12 15.49
N PHE A 91 22.57 3.94 14.98
CA PHE A 91 22.86 3.35 13.66
C PHE A 91 23.60 2.01 13.79
N GLY A 92 23.22 1.00 13.00
CA GLY A 92 24.05 -0.17 12.71
C GLY A 92 25.20 0.17 11.76
N GLN A 93 26.35 -0.49 11.90
CA GLN A 93 27.64 -0.10 11.30
C GLN A 93 27.77 -0.34 9.78
N GLN A 94 28.30 0.69 9.14
CA GLN A 94 28.70 0.99 7.75
C GLN A 94 29.48 -0.06 6.92
N SER A 95 29.14 -0.15 5.63
CA SER A 95 30.05 0.17 4.50
C SER A 95 29.23 0.54 3.24
N MET A 96 29.57 1.65 2.57
CA MET A 96 28.70 2.51 1.72
C MET A 96 27.46 3.04 2.47
N ASP A 97 27.60 4.25 3.00
CA ASP A 97 26.82 4.87 4.10
C ASP A 97 25.56 5.60 3.61
N VAL A 98 24.79 5.01 2.70
CA VAL A 98 23.47 5.56 2.37
C VAL A 98 22.51 5.15 3.47
N ARG A 99 22.22 6.09 4.37
CA ARG A 99 21.29 5.90 5.49
C ARG A 99 19.90 6.26 5.05
N VAL A 100 18.97 5.33 5.21
CA VAL A 100 17.56 5.55 4.89
C VAL A 100 16.82 5.84 6.19
N ALA A 101 16.08 6.93 6.25
CA ALA A 101 15.22 7.21 7.40
C ALA A 101 14.07 6.20 7.42
N ILE A 102 13.90 5.53 8.56
CA ILE A 102 12.86 4.51 8.76
C ILE A 102 11.93 4.99 9.88
N GLY A 103 10.65 4.76 9.70
CA GLY A 103 9.64 4.98 10.74
C GLY A 103 8.45 4.05 10.53
N ARG A 104 7.35 4.36 11.20
CA ARG A 104 6.11 3.60 11.10
C ARG A 104 5.00 4.49 10.56
N VAL A 105 4.34 4.03 9.50
CA VAL A 105 3.07 4.60 9.09
C VAL A 105 1.97 3.97 9.92
N ILE A 106 1.12 4.82 10.51
CA ILE A 106 -0.03 4.42 11.31
C ILE A 106 -1.26 5.07 10.72
N LEU A 107 -2.28 4.26 10.44
CA LEU A 107 -3.55 4.72 9.93
C LEU A 107 -4.59 4.57 11.03
N TYR A 108 -5.34 5.64 11.24
CA TYR A 108 -6.45 5.70 12.17
C TYR A 108 -7.76 5.69 11.40
N ASP A 109 -8.74 4.95 11.89
CA ASP A 109 -10.11 5.04 11.39
C ASP A 109 -10.80 6.34 11.85
N ILE A 110 -12.04 6.53 11.41
CA ILE A 110 -12.90 7.67 11.77
C ILE A 110 -13.18 7.79 13.28
N ALA A 111 -13.06 6.68 14.03
CA ALA A 111 -13.22 6.66 15.48
C ALA A 111 -11.91 6.92 16.24
N GLY A 112 -10.80 7.12 15.52
CA GLY A 112 -9.48 7.35 16.09
C GLY A 112 -8.74 6.09 16.52
N ASN A 113 -9.19 4.90 16.13
CA ASN A 113 -8.51 3.65 16.44
C ASN A 113 -7.44 3.33 15.38
N PRO A 114 -6.25 2.85 15.77
CA PRO A 114 -5.24 2.43 14.81
C PRO A 114 -5.68 1.14 14.10
N VAL A 115 -5.90 1.22 12.79
CA VAL A 115 -6.28 0.06 11.94
C VAL A 115 -5.08 -0.58 11.26
N LEU A 116 -3.97 0.15 11.13
CA LEU A 116 -2.74 -0.35 10.54
C LEU A 116 -1.52 0.32 11.16
N GLU A 117 -0.48 -0.47 11.39
CA GLU A 117 0.87 0.02 11.69
C GLU A 117 1.90 -0.77 10.87
N ARG A 118 2.70 -0.07 10.05
CA ARG A 118 3.70 -0.69 9.17
C ARG A 118 4.97 0.13 9.11
N MET A 119 6.10 -0.56 9.06
CA MET A 119 7.40 0.09 8.84
C MET A 119 7.50 0.58 7.39
N VAL A 120 8.03 1.78 7.19
CA VAL A 120 8.30 2.35 5.87
C VAL A 120 9.59 3.18 5.88
N ALA A 121 10.15 3.40 4.70
CA ALA A 121 11.25 4.34 4.48
C ALA A 121 10.70 5.72 4.09
N ALA A 122 11.35 6.77 4.62
CA ALA A 122 11.06 8.16 4.31
C ALA A 122 12.22 8.80 3.51
N SER A 123 11.85 9.72 2.61
CA SER A 123 12.78 10.55 1.84
C SER A 123 13.17 11.83 2.57
N GLU A 124 14.11 12.58 1.98
CA GLU A 124 14.66 13.82 2.53
C GLU A 124 13.57 14.84 2.92
N SER A 125 12.56 14.97 2.06
CA SER A 125 11.43 15.91 2.17
C SER A 125 10.14 15.24 2.69
N GLY A 126 10.26 14.05 3.30
CA GLY A 126 9.15 13.38 3.97
C GLY A 126 8.20 12.60 3.05
N TRP A 127 8.67 12.10 1.91
CA TRP A 127 7.88 11.19 1.08
C TRP A 127 8.04 9.73 1.54
N VAL A 128 6.92 9.01 1.62
CA VAL A 128 6.85 7.59 1.95
C VAL A 128 6.02 6.85 0.91
N ALA A 129 6.45 5.65 0.52
CA ALA A 129 5.66 4.80 -0.35
C ALA A 129 4.74 3.90 0.47
N ILE A 130 3.45 3.90 0.14
CA ILE A 130 2.42 3.14 0.86
C ILE A 130 1.57 2.36 -0.16
N PRO A 131 1.48 1.03 -0.03
CA PRO A 131 0.53 0.21 -0.79
C PRO A 131 -0.89 0.70 -0.65
N LEU A 132 -1.61 0.84 -1.77
CA LEU A 132 -2.96 1.39 -1.78
C LEU A 132 -3.94 0.62 -0.88
N ARG A 133 -3.81 -0.70 -0.86
CA ARG A 133 -4.66 -1.56 -0.01
C ARG A 133 -4.44 -1.36 1.49
N TRP A 134 -3.32 -0.77 1.90
CA TRP A 134 -3.07 -0.40 3.30
C TRP A 134 -3.86 0.85 3.68
N CYS A 135 -4.12 1.72 2.71
CA CYS A 135 -4.73 3.03 2.89
C CYS A 135 -6.25 3.00 3.12
N ILE A 136 -6.91 1.89 2.77
CA ILE A 136 -8.38 1.77 2.82
C ILE A 136 -8.86 1.84 4.27
N GLY A 137 -9.84 2.71 4.54
CA GLY A 137 -10.42 2.90 5.87
C GLY A 137 -9.61 3.80 6.81
N GLY A 138 -8.43 4.26 6.41
CA GLY A 138 -7.66 5.24 7.17
C GLY A 138 -8.18 6.65 6.90
N GLU A 139 -8.72 7.31 7.93
CA GLU A 139 -9.17 8.70 7.88
C GLU A 139 -8.03 9.67 8.21
N ARG A 140 -7.19 9.33 9.19
CA ARG A 140 -6.01 10.11 9.58
C ARG A 140 -4.76 9.26 9.54
N TRP A 141 -3.72 9.76 8.90
CA TRP A 141 -2.49 9.01 8.68
C TRP A 141 -1.32 9.76 9.30
N VAL A 142 -0.44 9.03 10.00
CA VAL A 142 0.76 9.61 10.59
C VAL A 142 1.98 8.78 10.27
N PHE A 143 3.11 9.46 10.14
CA PHE A 143 4.43 8.88 10.19
C PHE A 143 4.99 9.05 11.60
N ARG A 144 5.15 7.94 12.33
CA ARG A 144 5.80 7.90 13.64
C ARG A 144 7.29 7.61 13.46
N THR A 145 8.14 8.52 13.92
CA THR A 145 9.59 8.32 13.92
C THR A 145 10.01 7.26 14.94
N LEU A 146 11.26 6.77 14.87
CA LEU A 146 11.81 5.88 15.89
C LEU A 146 11.88 6.52 17.28
N ALA A 147 11.91 7.85 17.35
CA ALA A 147 11.87 8.60 18.60
C ALA A 147 10.45 8.76 19.16
N GLY A 148 9.42 8.28 18.44
CA GLY A 148 8.02 8.35 18.85
C GLY A 148 7.28 9.62 18.40
N GLU A 149 7.94 10.55 17.73
CA GLU A 149 7.30 11.75 17.16
C GLU A 149 6.32 11.37 16.05
N GLU A 150 5.09 11.88 16.11
CA GLU A 150 4.08 11.68 15.08
C GLU A 150 3.98 12.89 14.17
N LEU A 151 4.15 12.65 12.87
CA LEU A 151 4.06 13.65 11.82
C LEU A 151 2.89 13.30 10.91
N GLU A 152 1.94 14.23 10.77
CA GLU A 152 0.77 14.00 9.94
C GLU A 152 1.15 13.86 8.45
N ILE A 153 0.63 12.81 7.82
CA ILE A 153 0.68 12.61 6.39
C ILE A 153 -0.56 13.29 5.82
N PHE A 154 -0.37 14.34 5.02
CA PHE A 154 -1.46 15.23 4.61
C PHE A 154 -1.99 14.93 3.21
N GLY A 155 -1.20 14.28 2.36
CA GLY A 155 -1.61 13.92 1.00
C GLY A 155 -0.52 13.23 0.21
N GLY A 156 -0.78 12.94 -1.06
CA GLY A 156 0.12 12.16 -1.89
C GLY A 156 -0.13 12.28 -3.39
N ILE A 157 0.52 11.37 -4.11
CA ILE A 157 0.45 11.15 -5.55
C ILE A 157 0.12 9.67 -5.74
N ILE A 158 -0.96 9.39 -6.46
CA ILE A 158 -1.42 8.04 -6.75
C ILE A 158 -2.21 8.07 -8.07
N GLY A 159 -1.90 7.16 -8.98
CA GLY A 159 -2.71 6.94 -10.18
C GLY A 159 -3.91 6.04 -9.91
N ASP A 160 -4.93 6.12 -10.75
CA ASP A 160 -6.19 5.36 -10.60
C ASP A 160 -6.01 3.84 -10.45
N TYR A 161 -4.91 3.31 -11.00
CA TYR A 161 -4.58 1.89 -11.01
C TYR A 161 -3.20 1.59 -10.42
N ASP A 162 -2.59 2.56 -9.74
CA ASP A 162 -1.30 2.34 -9.08
C ASP A 162 -1.52 1.47 -7.82
N ASP A 163 -0.69 0.44 -7.65
CA ASP A 163 -0.77 -0.42 -6.45
C ASP A 163 -0.14 0.27 -5.22
N VAL A 164 0.68 1.29 -5.44
CA VAL A 164 1.49 1.99 -4.43
C VAL A 164 1.47 3.48 -4.72
N GLY A 165 1.13 4.27 -3.70
CA GLY A 165 1.17 5.73 -3.76
C GLY A 165 2.39 6.29 -3.03
N LEU A 166 2.79 7.50 -3.42
CA LEU A 166 3.74 8.30 -2.64
C LEU A 166 2.97 9.31 -1.81
N TRP A 167 3.21 9.31 -0.50
CA TRP A 167 2.52 10.16 0.45
C TRP A 167 3.50 11.03 1.20
N GLN A 168 3.10 12.24 1.55
CA GLN A 168 3.96 13.25 2.13
C GLN A 168 3.50 13.62 3.53
N PHE A 169 4.47 13.65 4.45
CA PHE A 169 4.39 14.40 5.69
C PHE A 169 5.37 15.58 5.63
N LYS A 170 5.16 16.57 6.50
CA LYS A 170 6.08 17.71 6.60
C LYS A 170 7.07 17.45 7.74
N PRO A 171 8.35 17.15 7.45
CA PRO A 171 9.33 16.99 8.51
C PRO A 171 9.64 18.36 9.15
N GLY A 172 9.97 18.38 10.44
CA GLY A 172 10.39 19.60 11.15
C GLY A 172 11.72 20.20 10.65
N GLY A 173 12.44 19.47 9.80
CA GLY A 173 13.67 19.87 9.11
C GLY A 173 14.10 18.79 8.10
N PRO A 174 15.14 19.02 7.29
CA PRO A 174 15.61 18.03 6.32
C PRO A 174 16.01 16.73 7.02
N LEU A 175 15.48 15.61 6.54
CA LEU A 175 15.87 14.30 7.04
C LEU A 175 17.21 13.89 6.42
N SER A 176 18.10 13.30 7.21
CA SER A 176 19.37 12.75 6.71
C SER A 176 19.14 11.41 6.02
N THR A 177 18.51 11.45 4.84
CA THR A 177 18.09 10.30 4.04
C THR A 177 18.05 10.71 2.56
N PRO A 178 18.26 9.77 1.62
CA PRO A 178 18.15 10.06 0.19
C PRO A 178 16.84 10.73 -0.23
N PRO A 179 16.88 11.62 -1.24
CA PRO A 179 15.69 12.02 -1.96
C PRO A 179 15.24 10.91 -2.91
N VAL A 180 13.96 10.93 -3.28
CA VAL A 180 13.36 10.05 -4.29
C VAL A 180 13.54 10.64 -5.68
N PHE A 181 14.02 9.83 -6.61
CA PHE A 181 14.18 10.16 -8.02
C PHE A 181 13.54 9.08 -8.90
N PRO A 182 13.17 9.41 -10.15
CA PRO A 182 12.76 8.41 -11.11
C PRO A 182 13.92 7.45 -11.34
N ALA A 183 13.58 6.19 -11.50
CA ALA A 183 14.57 5.17 -11.77
C ALA A 183 15.01 5.20 -13.22
N ASP A 184 16.26 4.83 -13.43
CA ASP A 184 16.78 4.49 -14.74
C ASP A 184 16.77 2.96 -14.90
N PRO A 185 15.88 2.39 -15.74
CA PRO A 185 15.74 0.95 -15.89
C PRO A 185 16.97 0.30 -16.54
N ASP A 186 17.79 1.06 -17.26
CA ASP A 186 18.99 0.57 -17.94
C ASP A 186 20.20 0.48 -17.00
N ARG A 187 20.07 0.99 -15.77
CA ARG A 187 21.12 1.00 -14.76
C ARG A 187 20.81 0.03 -13.62
N PRO A 188 21.84 -0.59 -13.02
CA PRO A 188 21.63 -1.47 -11.87
C PRO A 188 21.08 -0.67 -10.67
N MET A 189 20.31 -1.34 -9.83
CA MET A 189 19.74 -0.80 -8.60
C MET A 189 20.26 -1.59 -7.41
N THR A 190 20.62 -0.92 -6.31
CA THR A 190 20.95 -1.59 -5.06
C THR A 190 19.72 -1.65 -4.18
N TRP A 191 19.25 -2.85 -3.88
CA TRP A 191 18.21 -3.05 -2.88
C TRP A 191 18.81 -3.12 -1.48
N VAL A 192 18.16 -2.45 -0.54
CA VAL A 192 18.51 -2.43 0.89
C VAL A 192 17.28 -2.81 1.69
N SER A 193 17.40 -3.84 2.55
CA SER A 193 16.33 -4.23 3.48
C SER A 193 16.11 -3.15 4.53
N LEU A 194 14.86 -2.95 4.95
CA LEU A 194 14.54 -2.05 6.08
C LEU A 194 14.55 -2.78 7.43
N ASP A 195 14.53 -4.11 7.42
CA ASP A 195 14.37 -4.98 8.58
C ASP A 195 15.60 -5.86 8.87
N SER A 196 16.65 -5.78 8.04
CA SER A 196 17.88 -6.56 8.17
C SER A 196 19.05 -5.85 7.49
N ASP A 197 20.27 -6.28 7.74
CA ASP A 197 21.47 -5.74 7.07
C ASP A 197 21.67 -6.28 5.64
N ARG A 198 20.63 -6.89 5.06
CA ARG A 198 20.71 -7.51 3.73
C ARG A 198 20.68 -6.46 2.64
N ARG A 199 21.51 -6.69 1.63
CA ARG A 199 21.58 -5.91 0.40
C ARG A 199 21.69 -6.85 -0.79
N ALA A 200 21.16 -6.42 -1.92
CA ALA A 200 21.28 -7.16 -3.18
C ALA A 200 21.32 -6.19 -4.35
N GLU A 201 22.12 -6.52 -5.36
CA GLU A 201 22.13 -5.77 -6.62
C GLU A 201 21.13 -6.38 -7.60
N LEU A 202 20.30 -5.54 -8.18
CA LEU A 202 19.36 -5.88 -9.23
C LEU A 202 19.86 -5.30 -10.55
N SER A 203 20.17 -6.17 -11.50
CA SER A 203 20.53 -5.80 -12.87
C SER A 203 19.52 -6.42 -13.84
N GLY A 204 19.22 -5.74 -14.93
CA GLY A 204 18.27 -6.25 -15.94
C GLY A 204 16.83 -6.28 -15.43
N VAL A 205 16.31 -5.10 -15.09
CA VAL A 205 14.94 -4.94 -14.58
C VAL A 205 13.93 -5.37 -15.65
N SER A 206 13.07 -6.33 -15.32
CA SER A 206 11.93 -6.69 -16.17
C SER A 206 10.65 -6.11 -15.59
N VAL A 207 10.02 -5.22 -16.37
CA VAL A 207 8.74 -4.60 -16.02
C VAL A 207 7.63 -5.62 -16.22
N LEU A 208 6.90 -5.93 -15.14
CA LEU A 208 5.72 -6.78 -15.15
C LEU A 208 4.47 -6.01 -15.57
N ALA A 209 4.35 -4.77 -15.09
CA ALA A 209 3.24 -3.89 -15.40
C ALA A 209 3.70 -2.43 -15.32
N GLU A 210 3.36 -1.65 -16.34
CA GLU A 210 3.49 -0.20 -16.29
C GLU A 210 2.26 0.39 -15.60
N GLN A 211 2.47 1.17 -14.54
CA GLN A 211 1.43 1.97 -13.90
C GLN A 211 1.70 3.45 -14.19
N GLN A 212 0.83 4.33 -13.69
CA GLN A 212 0.88 5.76 -13.99
C GLN A 212 2.15 6.39 -13.42
N ASN A 213 2.39 6.21 -12.12
CA ASN A 213 3.54 6.80 -11.44
C ASN A 213 4.62 5.79 -11.03
N MET A 214 4.30 4.49 -11.09
CA MET A 214 5.19 3.39 -10.73
C MET A 214 5.29 2.37 -11.86
N ASP A 215 6.43 1.71 -12.00
CA ASP A 215 6.54 0.43 -12.69
C ASP A 215 6.61 -0.70 -11.67
N ARG A 216 5.80 -1.74 -11.90
CA ARG A 216 5.91 -2.98 -11.13
C ARG A 216 6.90 -3.88 -11.83
N ILE A 217 7.94 -4.29 -11.10
CA ILE A 217 9.06 -5.07 -11.64
C ILE A 217 9.12 -6.47 -11.04
N ARG A 218 9.69 -7.41 -11.79
CA ARG A 218 9.89 -8.78 -11.35
C ARG A 218 11.15 -8.90 -10.48
N LEU A 219 11.05 -9.69 -9.43
CA LEU A 219 12.12 -9.96 -8.45
C LEU A 219 12.40 -11.47 -8.33
N GLU A 220 12.61 -12.14 -9.46
CA GLU A 220 12.93 -13.58 -9.47
C GLU A 220 14.27 -13.86 -8.81
N GLY A 221 14.30 -14.78 -7.83
CA GLY A 221 15.51 -15.11 -7.08
C GLY A 221 16.03 -13.99 -6.16
N PHE A 222 15.30 -12.89 -6.05
CA PHE A 222 15.69 -11.74 -5.25
C PHE A 222 15.22 -11.87 -3.79
N PRO A 223 15.90 -11.23 -2.81
CA PRO A 223 15.44 -11.22 -1.43
C PRO A 223 13.99 -10.73 -1.31
N LYS A 224 13.18 -11.50 -0.57
CA LYS A 224 11.85 -11.05 -0.14
C LYS A 224 11.99 -10.21 1.11
N GLY A 225 11.22 -9.14 1.18
CA GLY A 225 11.14 -8.30 2.36
C GLY A 225 10.75 -6.86 2.06
N LEU A 226 10.62 -6.10 3.14
CA LEU A 226 10.47 -4.67 3.08
C LEU A 226 11.83 -4.04 2.77
N GLY A 227 11.89 -3.18 1.76
CA GLY A 227 13.16 -2.62 1.30
C GLY A 227 12.99 -1.44 0.37
N VAL A 228 14.10 -0.80 0.05
CA VAL A 228 14.19 0.29 -0.92
C VAL A 228 15.20 -0.04 -2.01
N PHE A 229 14.92 0.40 -3.22
CA PHE A 229 15.89 0.42 -4.32
C PHE A 229 16.60 1.75 -4.35
N LEU A 230 17.91 1.71 -4.51
CA LEU A 230 18.80 2.86 -4.58
C LEU A 230 19.53 2.90 -5.93
N GLN A 231 19.65 4.09 -6.51
CA GLN A 231 20.55 4.41 -7.62
C GLN A 231 21.25 5.73 -7.34
N ASP A 232 22.58 5.78 -7.46
CA ASP A 232 23.38 6.99 -7.18
C ASP A 232 23.01 7.67 -5.85
N GLN A 233 22.81 6.88 -4.80
CA GLN A 233 22.40 7.33 -3.46
C GLN A 233 21.02 8.02 -3.40
N LYS A 234 20.14 7.76 -4.37
CA LYS A 234 18.74 8.23 -4.41
C LYS A 234 17.80 7.05 -4.27
N ILE A 235 16.68 7.24 -3.58
CA ILE A 235 15.60 6.24 -3.57
C ILE A 235 14.93 6.25 -4.93
N VAL A 236 14.80 5.09 -5.55
CA VAL A 236 14.14 4.96 -6.86
C VAL A 236 13.00 3.94 -6.86
N GLY A 237 12.80 3.23 -5.74
CA GLY A 237 11.74 2.24 -5.64
C GLY A 237 11.67 1.56 -4.27
N TRP A 238 10.69 0.68 -4.12
CA TRP A 238 10.36 -0.02 -2.88
C TRP A 238 9.99 -1.47 -3.12
N THR A 239 10.17 -2.29 -2.10
CA THR A 239 9.58 -3.61 -1.98
C THR A 239 8.76 -3.68 -0.70
N PHE A 240 7.67 -4.44 -0.72
CA PHE A 240 6.79 -4.61 0.43
C PHE A 240 6.66 -6.10 0.75
N SER A 241 6.44 -6.44 2.02
CA SER A 241 6.39 -7.83 2.48
C SER A 241 5.17 -8.59 1.97
N ASP A 242 4.08 -7.88 1.70
CA ASP A 242 2.80 -8.45 1.29
C ASP A 242 2.54 -8.30 -0.22
N LEU A 243 3.27 -7.42 -0.92
CA LEU A 243 3.14 -7.24 -2.37
C LEU A 243 4.18 -8.08 -3.12
N GLN A 244 3.80 -8.57 -4.30
CA GLN A 244 4.73 -9.30 -5.17
C GLN A 244 5.46 -8.36 -6.11
N GLY A 245 6.78 -8.48 -6.16
CA GLY A 245 7.65 -7.68 -7.03
C GLY A 245 8.16 -6.41 -6.37
N GLY A 246 8.86 -5.60 -7.16
CA GLY A 246 9.32 -4.27 -6.77
C GLY A 246 8.46 -3.20 -7.42
N TYR A 247 8.44 -2.01 -6.83
CA TYR A 247 7.72 -0.85 -7.33
C TYR A 247 8.71 0.28 -7.52
N VAL A 248 8.85 0.74 -8.76
CA VAL A 248 9.91 1.63 -9.19
C VAL A 248 9.30 2.95 -9.62
N TRP A 249 9.79 4.05 -9.06
CA TRP A 249 9.25 5.39 -9.31
C TRP A 249 9.56 5.86 -10.74
N LYS A 250 8.55 6.39 -11.41
CA LYS A 250 8.62 6.97 -12.76
C LYS A 250 8.24 8.44 -12.84
N GLY A 251 7.66 8.98 -11.77
CA GLY A 251 7.23 10.36 -11.74
C GLY A 251 8.40 11.33 -11.58
N LEU A 252 8.09 12.54 -11.14
CA LEU A 252 9.07 13.62 -11.05
C LEU A 252 10.07 13.42 -9.90
N ASP A 253 11.24 14.06 -10.05
CA ASP A 253 12.21 14.27 -8.98
C ASP A 253 11.57 14.95 -7.77
N GLU A 254 12.11 14.70 -6.58
CA GLU A 254 11.56 15.19 -5.31
C GLU A 254 11.25 16.67 -5.25
N LYS A 255 12.12 17.50 -5.83
CA LYS A 255 11.98 18.95 -5.80
C LYS A 255 10.84 19.48 -6.67
N ASN A 256 10.35 18.66 -7.60
CA ASN A 256 9.32 19.04 -8.57
C ASN A 256 7.98 18.34 -8.30
N ARG A 257 7.88 17.53 -7.25
CA ARG A 257 6.63 16.87 -6.87
C ARG A 257 5.72 17.81 -6.10
N VAL A 258 4.42 17.68 -6.37
CA VAL A 258 3.35 18.36 -5.65
C VAL A 258 2.34 17.32 -5.21
N VAL A 259 1.72 17.54 -4.05
CA VAL A 259 0.60 16.69 -3.62
C VAL A 259 -0.58 16.89 -4.55
N GLU A 260 -1.14 15.78 -5.03
CA GLU A 260 -2.26 15.75 -5.98
C GLU A 260 -3.59 15.40 -5.30
N VAL A 261 -3.54 14.57 -4.25
CA VAL A 261 -4.71 14.16 -3.47
C VAL A 261 -4.44 14.28 -1.98
N GLY A 262 -5.39 14.86 -1.23
CA GLY A 262 -5.33 14.88 0.23
C GLY A 262 -5.73 13.54 0.86
N VAL A 263 -5.24 13.23 2.05
CA VAL A 263 -5.65 12.02 2.79
C VAL A 263 -7.16 11.99 3.03
N ALA A 264 -7.75 13.12 3.42
CA ALA A 264 -9.20 13.24 3.61
C ALA A 264 -9.99 12.98 2.31
N ASP A 265 -9.51 13.48 1.16
CA ASP A 265 -10.14 13.24 -0.14
C ASP A 265 -10.05 11.77 -0.53
N PHE A 266 -8.89 11.15 -0.29
CA PHE A 266 -8.69 9.72 -0.50
C PHE A 266 -9.66 8.87 0.33
N TYR A 267 -9.79 9.18 1.63
CA TYR A 267 -10.75 8.50 2.52
C TYR A 267 -12.18 8.63 2.00
N ARG A 268 -12.57 9.85 1.60
CA ARG A 268 -13.90 10.13 1.05
C ARG A 268 -14.22 9.36 -0.24
N LEU A 269 -13.22 9.19 -1.10
CA LEU A 269 -13.37 8.49 -2.37
C LEU A 269 -13.42 6.96 -2.20
N THR A 270 -12.80 6.42 -1.15
CA THR A 270 -12.57 4.97 -1.02
C THR A 270 -13.37 4.29 0.08
N PHE A 271 -13.78 5.00 1.13
CA PHE A 271 -14.37 4.37 2.31
C PHE A 271 -15.57 5.14 2.90
N ALA A 272 -15.60 6.47 2.79
CA ALA A 272 -16.70 7.24 3.37
C ALA A 272 -18.07 6.91 2.74
N GLY A 273 -19.11 6.93 3.56
CA GLY A 273 -20.47 6.52 3.21
C GLY A 273 -20.66 5.02 3.06
N SER A 274 -19.62 4.20 3.29
CA SER A 274 -19.73 2.74 3.23
C SER A 274 -20.50 2.18 4.42
N ARG A 275 -20.97 0.95 4.27
CA ARG A 275 -21.59 0.20 5.36
C ARG A 275 -20.58 -0.05 6.49
N GLU A 276 -19.33 -0.31 6.13
CA GLU A 276 -18.24 -0.59 7.05
C GLU A 276 -17.93 0.63 7.93
N GLU A 277 -17.95 1.84 7.37
CA GLU A 277 -17.84 3.08 8.16
C GLU A 277 -18.96 3.22 9.19
N GLN A 278 -20.21 2.96 8.81
CA GLN A 278 -21.34 3.05 9.74
C GLN A 278 -21.21 2.08 10.92
N PHE A 279 -20.67 0.88 10.68
CA PHE A 279 -20.41 -0.08 11.75
C PHE A 279 -19.31 0.39 12.70
N ILE A 280 -18.24 1.01 12.19
CA ILE A 280 -17.16 1.57 13.03
C ILE A 280 -17.73 2.67 13.93
N ILE A 281 -18.53 3.59 13.36
CA ILE A 281 -19.16 4.68 14.12
C ILE A 281 -20.09 4.12 15.20
N ALA A 282 -20.99 3.20 14.83
CA ALA A 282 -21.94 2.61 15.78
C ALA A 282 -21.24 1.85 16.92
N TYR A 283 -20.14 1.16 16.62
CA TYR A 283 -19.35 0.46 17.64
C TYR A 283 -18.67 1.43 18.61
N ALA A 284 -18.07 2.50 18.08
CA ALA A 284 -17.40 3.52 18.89
C ALA A 284 -18.38 4.28 19.81
N GLU A 285 -19.58 4.58 19.34
CA GLU A 285 -20.63 5.21 20.16
C GLU A 285 -21.09 4.31 21.32
N ASN A 286 -21.12 3.00 21.10
CA ASN A 286 -21.52 2.05 22.13
C ASN A 286 -20.46 1.92 23.24
N ASP A 287 -19.17 1.93 22.90
CA ASP A 287 -18.07 1.92 23.88
C ASP A 287 -18.06 3.18 24.76
N GLY A 288 -18.46 4.33 24.20
CA GLY A 288 -18.61 5.58 24.96
C GLY A 288 -19.81 5.60 25.92
N SER A 289 -20.75 4.66 25.78
CA SER A 289 -21.98 4.58 26.61
C SER A 289 -21.86 3.64 27.81
N LEU A 290 -20.74 2.91 27.93
CA LEU A 290 -20.43 1.98 29.03
C LEU A 290 -19.43 2.53 30.05
N ALA A 291 -19.02 3.80 29.92
CA ALA A 291 -18.16 4.54 30.86
C ALA A 291 -19.00 5.48 31.76
#